data_AF-A0A941S1G9-F1
#
_entry.id   AF-A0A941S1G9-F1
#
_cell.length_a   1.000
_cell.length_b   1.000
_cell.length_c   1.000
_cell.angle_alpha   90.00
_cell.angle_beta   90.00
_cell.angle_gamma   90.00
#
_symmetry.space_group_name_H-M   'P 1'
#
loop_
_entity.id
_entity.type
_entity.pdbx_description
1 polymer ?
#
loop_
_entity_poly.entity_id
_entity_poly.type
_entity_poly.pdbx_seq_one_letter_code
_entity_poly.pdbx_strand_id
1 'polypeptide(L)'
;MSTVTLWRSIISVGLAIVCGCVGLTARQALAVDPAVAAAEAQRVAVVQQVSPTVVAIFGPGGQGGGSGVLITPDGYTLTNFHVTSGAGNFMKCGLADGVLYDAVIVGIDPTGDVAMIKLLGRDDFPCAKLGDSDTLQVGDWTFAMGNPFLLATDFYPTVTYGIVSGIHRYQYPAGSFLEYADCIQTDSSINPGNSGGPLFNAAGDLVGINGRGSFEKRGRVNSGAGYAISINQIKNFMDSLRGGLVVDHATLGAAVATRDDGSAVVTSILEQSEVYRRGLRNDDEIVSFAGRPIRSVNQFKNVLGIYPKGWKLPLVYRRDGRKQEILVRLRGLHRQSELTLNPKPQREEGPKPPDRPGQPKQRPQPRQPQMPGQPQPPKPPEHLAKLYVEKPGFTNYYFNQLERDRTLKGLALFGDFSKETGNWKLTAAHTEGDQSPLEFSVNDAVSALLLGAARQPFAQELSAEAKFEDEPAGSGGLLLAIHHLRRFLVLGPQGFSEFYYLGSEPLDGLGEMVDVLFCERYGARTNWYFSRATGLLVGFDTFRDEEVDPCEIRFAGQVELGGRRLPQLWTVRCGDTAFAKFQLSAVTFGPPAKGDAKAGAAAGKSDSDQR
;
A
#
# COMPACT_ATOMS: atom_id res chain seq x y z
N MET A 1 -67.31 90.67 42.10
CA MET A 1 -66.46 90.55 43.30
C MET A 1 -65.66 89.28 43.13
N SER A 2 -64.48 89.39 42.51
CA SER A 2 -63.16 89.28 43.19
C SER A 2 -62.82 87.80 43.41
N THR A 3 -61.75 87.19 42.88
CA THR A 3 -60.46 87.60 42.29
C THR A 3 -59.87 86.28 41.72
N VAL A 4 -59.43 86.15 40.44
CA VAL A 4 -58.08 86.48 39.92
C VAL A 4 -57.03 85.49 40.52
N THR A 5 -56.24 84.64 39.85
CA THR A 5 -55.62 84.64 38.49
C THR A 5 -54.82 83.33 38.25
N LEU A 6 -54.79 82.85 36.98
CA LEU A 6 -53.64 82.35 36.15
C LEU A 6 -52.66 81.29 36.71
N TRP A 7 -52.20 80.24 35.99
CA TRP A 7 -51.99 79.94 34.55
C TRP A 7 -51.79 78.41 34.37
N ARG A 8 -52.57 77.67 33.52
CA ARG A 8 -52.32 77.23 32.12
C ARG A 8 -51.01 76.43 31.90
N SER A 9 -50.95 75.18 31.40
CA SER A 9 -51.67 74.52 30.27
C SER A 9 -51.74 72.98 30.48
N ILE A 10 -52.88 72.25 30.38
CA ILE A 10 -53.59 71.67 29.20
C ILE A 10 -52.63 70.83 28.32
N ILE A 11 -52.77 69.50 28.16
CA ILE A 11 -53.70 68.77 27.25
C ILE A 11 -53.84 67.32 27.79
N SER A 12 -54.95 66.90 28.42
CA SER A 12 -56.10 66.16 27.85
C SER A 12 -55.78 65.06 26.84
N VAL A 13 -55.99 63.79 27.22
CA VAL A 13 -56.80 62.77 26.52
C VAL A 13 -56.52 61.39 27.13
N GLY A 14 -57.56 60.62 27.40
CA GLY A 14 -57.48 59.17 27.24
C GLY A 14 -57.52 58.34 28.51
N LEU A 15 -58.70 58.31 29.13
CA LEU A 15 -59.23 57.16 29.84
C LEU A 15 -59.21 55.92 28.90
N ALA A 16 -58.06 55.25 28.81
CA ALA A 16 -57.87 53.98 28.10
C ALA A 16 -56.70 53.17 28.70
N ILE A 17 -56.52 53.23 30.02
CA ILE A 17 -55.48 52.46 30.74
C ILE A 17 -56.17 51.44 31.66
N VAL A 18 -56.97 50.54 31.07
CA VAL A 18 -57.48 49.33 31.75
C VAL A 18 -57.34 48.05 30.89
N CYS A 19 -56.91 48.10 29.62
CA CYS A 19 -56.76 46.87 28.81
C CYS A 19 -55.43 46.76 28.02
N GLY A 20 -54.33 47.36 28.48
CA GLY A 20 -53.08 47.43 27.71
C GLY A 20 -51.82 46.88 28.37
N CYS A 21 -51.88 46.32 29.57
CA CYS A 21 -50.68 45.90 30.32
C CYS A 21 -50.72 44.44 30.79
N VAL A 22 -51.34 43.57 29.98
CA VAL A 22 -51.01 42.13 29.94
C VAL A 22 -50.67 41.80 28.49
N GLY A 23 -49.71 42.54 27.94
CA GLY A 23 -49.00 42.10 26.75
C GLY A 23 -48.15 40.92 27.18
N LEU A 24 -48.69 39.71 27.03
CA LEU A 24 -47.91 38.48 27.02
C LEU A 24 -46.68 38.69 26.13
N THR A 25 -45.52 38.97 26.72
CA THR A 25 -44.27 38.52 26.14
C THR A 25 -44.17 37.03 26.45
N ALA A 26 -45.07 36.26 25.82
CA ALA A 26 -44.75 34.88 25.53
C ALA A 26 -43.45 34.96 24.72
N ARG A 27 -42.33 34.69 25.39
CA ARG A 27 -41.12 34.22 24.71
C ARG A 27 -41.57 32.94 24.02
N GLN A 28 -42.09 33.04 22.79
CA GLN A 28 -42.07 31.92 21.89
C GLN A 28 -40.60 31.56 21.80
N ALA A 29 -40.20 30.47 22.47
CA ALA A 29 -38.96 29.83 22.14
C ALA A 29 -39.02 29.62 20.63
N LEU A 30 -38.13 30.28 19.88
CA LEU A 30 -38.04 30.09 18.44
C LEU A 30 -37.88 28.58 18.23
N ALA A 31 -38.90 27.93 17.70
CA ALA A 31 -38.85 26.50 17.42
C ALA A 31 -37.70 26.28 16.42
N VAL A 32 -36.80 25.36 16.75
CA VAL A 32 -35.72 24.97 15.84
C VAL A 32 -36.37 24.44 14.56
N ASP A 33 -35.87 24.89 13.41
CA ASP A 33 -36.36 24.42 12.12
C ASP A 33 -36.28 22.87 12.09
N PRO A 34 -37.36 22.15 11.71
CA PRO A 34 -37.37 20.70 11.66
C PRO A 34 -36.22 20.10 10.85
N ALA A 35 -35.76 20.77 9.80
CA ALA A 35 -34.62 20.32 9.00
C ALA A 35 -33.30 20.40 9.78
N VAL A 36 -33.11 21.44 10.60
CA VAL A 36 -31.93 21.58 11.47
C VAL A 36 -31.95 20.50 12.56
N ALA A 37 -33.10 20.28 13.20
CA ALA A 37 -33.25 19.22 14.20
C ALA A 37 -33.00 17.82 13.59
N ALA A 38 -33.47 17.57 12.36
CA ALA A 38 -33.21 16.32 11.65
C ALA A 38 -31.72 16.14 11.33
N ALA A 39 -31.05 17.19 10.88
CA ALA A 39 -29.61 17.14 10.60
C ALA A 39 -28.77 16.90 11.86
N GLU A 40 -29.14 17.52 12.99
CA GLU A 40 -28.51 17.25 14.29
C GLU A 40 -28.74 15.82 14.75
N ALA A 41 -29.95 15.29 14.62
CA ALA A 41 -30.28 13.92 14.97
C ALA A 41 -29.50 12.91 14.10
N GLN A 42 -29.41 13.16 12.78
CA GLN A 42 -28.61 12.36 11.87
C GLN A 42 -27.14 12.35 12.26
N ARG A 43 -26.57 13.52 12.57
CA ARG A 43 -25.18 13.64 13.04
C ARG A 43 -24.93 12.81 14.29
N VAL A 44 -25.82 12.89 15.28
CA VAL A 44 -25.71 12.09 16.52
C VAL A 44 -25.80 10.59 16.23
N ALA A 45 -26.74 10.19 15.37
CA ALA A 45 -26.90 8.79 14.98
C ALA A 45 -25.66 8.23 14.28
N VAL A 46 -25.07 8.98 13.34
CA VAL A 46 -23.83 8.59 12.65
C VAL A 46 -22.68 8.44 13.64
N VAL A 47 -22.52 9.40 14.57
CA VAL A 47 -21.48 9.31 15.60
C VAL A 47 -21.66 8.05 16.46
N GLN A 48 -22.87 7.75 16.90
CA GLN A 48 -23.17 6.53 17.68
C GLN A 48 -22.89 5.26 16.88
N GLN A 49 -23.23 5.25 15.59
CA GLN A 49 -23.01 4.10 14.70
C GLN A 49 -21.51 3.78 14.54
N VAL A 50 -20.65 4.78 14.37
CA VAL A 50 -19.23 4.55 14.05
C VAL A 50 -18.33 4.48 15.27
N SER A 51 -18.75 5.02 16.43
CA SER A 51 -17.96 5.03 17.67
C SER A 51 -17.42 3.64 18.08
N PRO A 52 -18.19 2.53 17.99
CA PRO A 52 -17.69 1.20 18.35
C PRO A 52 -16.50 0.72 17.51
N THR A 53 -16.27 1.29 16.33
CA THR A 53 -15.18 0.88 15.42
C THR A 53 -13.82 1.48 15.78
N VAL A 54 -13.81 2.48 16.67
CA VAL A 54 -12.61 3.24 17.05
C VAL A 54 -11.85 2.49 18.14
N VAL A 55 -10.54 2.34 17.94
CA VAL A 55 -9.65 1.58 18.83
C VAL A 55 -8.74 2.52 19.59
N ALA A 56 -8.59 2.34 20.90
CA ALA A 56 -7.51 2.93 21.69
C ALA A 56 -6.28 2.00 21.64
N ILE A 57 -5.09 2.48 21.27
CA ILE A 57 -3.89 1.65 21.12
C ILE A 57 -2.84 2.03 22.16
N PHE A 58 -2.28 1.03 22.85
CA PHE A 58 -1.30 1.21 23.92
C PHE A 58 -0.11 0.27 23.76
N GLY A 59 1.08 0.72 24.14
CA GLY A 59 2.21 -0.19 24.34
C GLY A 59 1.94 -1.19 25.49
N PRO A 60 2.66 -2.34 25.55
CA PRO A 60 2.44 -3.39 26.55
C PRO A 60 2.45 -2.92 28.02
N GLY A 61 3.19 -1.85 28.32
CA GLY A 61 3.26 -1.26 29.67
C GLY A 61 2.24 -0.16 29.95
N GLY A 62 1.24 0.03 29.07
CA GLY A 62 0.29 1.15 29.15
C GLY A 62 0.90 2.53 28.83
N GLN A 63 2.15 2.54 28.37
CA GLN A 63 2.89 3.76 27.98
C GLN A 63 2.70 4.02 26.48
N GLY A 64 2.59 5.29 26.10
CA GLY A 64 2.34 5.67 24.72
C GLY A 64 0.90 5.33 24.30
N GLY A 65 0.29 6.19 23.50
CA GLY A 65 -1.12 6.11 23.19
C GLY A 65 -1.44 6.72 21.84
N GLY A 66 -2.25 6.01 21.06
CA GLY A 66 -2.80 6.50 19.82
C GLY A 66 -4.17 5.87 19.58
N SER A 67 -4.69 6.08 18.38
CA SER A 67 -5.98 5.53 17.98
C SER A 67 -5.84 4.64 16.77
N GLY A 68 -6.88 3.86 16.50
CA GLY A 68 -7.03 3.05 15.30
C GLY A 68 -8.49 2.97 14.88
N VAL A 69 -8.75 2.33 13.76
CA VAL A 69 -10.10 2.01 13.28
C VAL A 69 -10.16 0.59 12.75
N LEU A 70 -11.10 -0.20 13.27
CA LEU A 70 -11.40 -1.54 12.79
C LEU A 70 -12.01 -1.47 11.39
N ILE A 71 -11.44 -2.20 10.43
CA ILE A 71 -11.89 -2.22 9.03
C ILE A 71 -12.49 -3.57 8.61
N THR A 72 -12.32 -4.61 9.43
CA THR A 72 -12.92 -5.93 9.19
C THR A 72 -13.40 -6.58 10.49
N PRO A 73 -14.44 -7.44 10.44
CA PRO A 73 -14.97 -8.12 11.63
C PRO A 73 -13.96 -9.06 12.29
N ASP A 74 -13.06 -9.64 11.50
CA ASP A 74 -11.99 -10.49 12.03
C ASP A 74 -10.91 -9.67 12.74
N GLY A 75 -10.95 -8.34 12.76
CA GLY A 75 -10.11 -7.52 13.65
C GLY A 75 -8.91 -6.85 13.00
N TYR A 76 -8.85 -6.75 11.67
CA TYR A 76 -7.85 -5.88 11.04
C TYR A 76 -8.19 -4.41 11.31
N THR A 77 -7.18 -3.67 11.74
CA THR A 77 -7.30 -2.28 12.18
C THR A 77 -6.23 -1.43 11.52
N LEU A 78 -6.63 -0.28 11.00
CA LEU A 78 -5.72 0.74 10.50
C LEU A 78 -5.34 1.70 11.63
N THR A 79 -4.09 2.16 11.61
CA THR A 79 -3.57 3.21 12.49
C THR A 79 -2.39 3.90 11.78
N ASN A 80 -1.73 4.84 12.46
CA ASN A 80 -0.49 5.40 11.94
C ASN A 80 0.72 4.52 12.27
N PHE A 81 1.71 4.56 11.39
CA PHE A 81 3.01 3.95 11.65
C PHE A 81 3.63 4.48 12.93
N HIS A 82 3.66 5.81 13.13
CA HIS A 82 4.28 6.39 14.32
C HIS A 82 3.60 5.97 15.64
N VAL A 83 2.31 5.62 15.62
CA VAL A 83 1.60 5.05 16.79
C VAL A 83 2.15 3.67 17.10
N THR A 84 2.26 2.80 16.08
CA THR A 84 2.81 1.45 16.26
C THR A 84 4.29 1.42 16.58
N SER A 85 5.08 2.35 16.07
CA SER A 85 6.51 2.50 16.43
C SER A 85 6.70 2.81 17.92
N GLY A 86 5.74 3.52 18.54
CA GLY A 86 5.71 3.74 19.98
C GLY A 86 5.19 2.54 20.77
N ALA A 87 4.20 1.82 20.24
CA ALA A 87 3.57 0.68 20.93
C ALA A 87 4.37 -0.64 20.83
N GLY A 88 5.16 -0.82 19.77
CA GLY A 88 5.92 -2.04 19.48
C GLY A 88 5.10 -3.08 18.69
N ASN A 89 5.67 -4.28 18.50
CA ASN A 89 5.06 -5.34 17.67
C ASN A 89 3.86 -6.03 18.33
N PHE A 90 3.75 -5.91 19.66
CA PHE A 90 2.69 -6.49 20.49
C PHE A 90 2.11 -5.35 21.31
N MET A 91 0.78 -5.21 21.33
CA MET A 91 0.12 -4.04 21.92
C MET A 91 -1.22 -4.42 22.56
N LYS A 92 -1.74 -3.51 23.37
CA LYS A 92 -3.09 -3.61 23.94
C LYS A 92 -4.02 -2.63 23.24
N CYS A 93 -5.22 -3.09 22.95
CA CYS A 93 -6.24 -2.32 22.24
C CYS A 93 -7.53 -2.25 23.05
N GLY A 94 -7.98 -1.05 23.40
CA GLY A 94 -9.27 -0.82 24.08
C GLY A 94 -10.38 -0.51 23.09
N LEU A 95 -11.57 -1.06 23.33
CA LEU A 95 -12.79 -0.78 22.56
C LEU A 95 -13.91 -0.25 23.45
N ALA A 96 -14.89 0.41 22.83
CA ALA A 96 -16.04 1.02 23.52
C ALA A 96 -16.95 0.02 24.27
N ASP A 97 -16.67 -1.28 24.20
CA ASP A 97 -17.26 -2.32 25.05
C ASP A 97 -16.60 -2.42 26.44
N GLY A 98 -15.57 -1.61 26.70
CA GLY A 98 -14.81 -1.59 27.95
C GLY A 98 -13.71 -2.66 28.04
N VAL A 99 -13.48 -3.43 26.97
CA VAL A 99 -12.57 -4.58 26.98
C VAL A 99 -11.21 -4.21 26.36
N LEU A 100 -10.14 -4.73 26.97
CA LEU A 100 -8.77 -4.67 26.42
C LEU A 100 -8.44 -5.97 25.68
N TYR A 101 -8.14 -5.84 24.40
CA TYR A 101 -7.75 -6.93 23.51
C TYR A 101 -6.24 -6.93 23.28
N ASP A 102 -5.67 -8.11 23.07
CA ASP A 102 -4.32 -8.22 22.50
C ASP A 102 -4.36 -7.88 21.01
N ALA A 103 -3.29 -7.25 20.53
CA ALA A 103 -3.07 -7.05 19.11
C ALA A 103 -1.61 -7.27 18.71
N VAL A 104 -1.44 -7.69 17.45
CA VAL A 104 -0.14 -7.89 16.81
C VAL A 104 -0.01 -6.99 15.60
N ILE A 105 1.21 -6.49 15.36
CA ILE A 105 1.51 -5.76 14.12
C ILE A 105 1.39 -6.71 12.91
N VAL A 106 0.80 -6.21 11.83
CA VAL A 106 0.64 -6.93 10.55
C VAL A 106 1.67 -6.40 9.57
N GLY A 107 1.46 -5.19 9.05
CA GLY A 107 2.28 -4.55 8.02
C GLY A 107 2.37 -3.04 8.27
N ILE A 108 3.40 -2.41 7.70
CA ILE A 108 3.67 -0.99 7.88
C ILE A 108 4.02 -0.32 6.57
N ASP A 109 3.64 0.95 6.50
CA ASP A 109 4.07 1.95 5.54
C ASP A 109 4.82 3.06 6.30
N PRO A 110 6.16 2.95 6.38
CA PRO A 110 6.96 3.94 7.09
C PRO A 110 6.99 5.29 6.40
N THR A 111 6.65 5.40 5.11
CA THR A 111 6.69 6.67 4.38
C THR A 111 5.34 7.38 4.48
N GLY A 112 4.25 6.71 4.13
CA GLY A 112 2.90 7.26 4.21
C GLY A 112 2.31 7.33 5.62
N ASP A 113 3.05 6.90 6.64
CA ASP A 113 2.68 6.90 8.06
C ASP A 113 1.45 6.05 8.37
N VAL A 114 1.36 4.87 7.79
CA VAL A 114 0.23 3.93 7.98
C VAL A 114 0.75 2.63 8.55
N ALA A 115 -0.04 2.01 9.43
CA ALA A 115 0.18 0.65 9.87
C ALA A 115 -1.12 -0.12 9.94
N MET A 116 -1.01 -1.43 9.75
CA MET A 116 -2.08 -2.38 9.95
C MET A 116 -1.73 -3.25 11.16
N ILE A 117 -2.69 -3.39 12.07
CA ILE A 117 -2.59 -4.29 13.23
C ILE A 117 -3.76 -5.28 13.20
N LYS A 118 -3.64 -6.37 13.95
CA LYS A 118 -4.66 -7.40 14.09
C LYS A 118 -5.05 -7.55 15.56
N LEU A 119 -6.28 -7.15 15.90
CA LEU A 119 -6.88 -7.44 17.20
C LEU A 119 -7.25 -8.92 17.29
N LEU A 120 -7.17 -9.47 18.50
CA LEU A 120 -7.34 -10.89 18.79
C LEU A 120 -8.45 -11.11 19.83
N GLY A 121 -9.03 -12.31 19.83
CA GLY A 121 -9.99 -12.75 20.85
C GLY A 121 -11.42 -12.96 20.35
N ARG A 122 -11.77 -12.46 19.16
CA ARG A 122 -13.07 -12.66 18.49
C ARG A 122 -12.97 -12.36 16.99
N ASP A 123 -14.03 -12.63 16.25
CA ASP A 123 -14.13 -12.49 14.78
C ASP A 123 -15.39 -11.72 14.31
N ASP A 124 -16.10 -11.10 15.25
CA ASP A 124 -17.29 -10.29 15.08
C ASP A 124 -17.08 -8.88 15.67
N PHE A 125 -15.90 -8.30 15.46
CA PHE A 125 -15.61 -6.93 15.83
C PHE A 125 -16.48 -5.95 14.99
N PRO A 126 -16.92 -4.81 15.57
CA PRO A 126 -17.53 -3.75 14.78
C PRO A 126 -16.49 -3.16 13.80
N CYS A 127 -16.87 -2.94 12.55
CA CYS A 127 -15.95 -2.41 11.54
C CYS A 127 -16.53 -1.20 10.80
N ALA A 128 -15.65 -0.26 10.45
CA ALA A 128 -15.97 0.89 9.64
C ALA A 128 -16.10 0.52 8.16
N LYS A 129 -17.06 1.15 7.48
CA LYS A 129 -17.16 1.08 6.02
C LYS A 129 -16.11 2.02 5.41
N LEU A 130 -15.28 1.49 4.50
CA LEU A 130 -14.34 2.31 3.74
C LEU A 130 -15.11 3.21 2.76
N GLY A 131 -14.89 4.52 2.84
CA GLY A 131 -15.47 5.52 1.94
C GLY A 131 -14.62 5.76 0.70
N ASP A 132 -14.92 6.85 -0.01
CA ASP A 132 -14.15 7.33 -1.16
C ASP A 132 -13.70 8.77 -0.90
N SER A 133 -12.42 8.96 -0.60
CA SER A 133 -11.85 10.28 -0.31
C SER A 133 -11.85 11.22 -1.51
N ASP A 134 -11.89 10.69 -2.74
CA ASP A 134 -11.85 11.50 -3.96
C ASP A 134 -13.22 12.14 -4.27
N THR A 135 -14.28 11.71 -3.56
CA THR A 135 -15.62 12.31 -3.66
C THR A 135 -15.84 13.49 -2.73
N LEU A 136 -14.92 13.73 -1.79
CA LEU A 136 -15.03 14.82 -0.82
C LEU A 136 -14.93 16.19 -1.47
N GLN A 137 -15.70 17.13 -0.92
CA GLN A 137 -15.68 18.54 -1.29
C GLN A 137 -15.32 19.40 -0.09
N VAL A 138 -14.65 20.53 -0.34
CA VAL A 138 -14.44 21.55 0.70
C VAL A 138 -15.79 22.02 1.22
N GLY A 139 -15.98 21.96 2.54
CA GLY A 139 -17.26 22.24 3.21
C GLY A 139 -18.01 21.00 3.68
N ASP A 140 -17.68 19.80 3.18
CA ASP A 140 -18.28 18.56 3.67
C ASP A 140 -17.99 18.34 5.15
N TRP A 141 -18.98 17.85 5.90
CA TRP A 141 -18.82 17.55 7.32
C TRP A 141 -17.86 16.40 7.56
N THR A 142 -17.03 16.57 8.59
CA THR A 142 -16.09 15.53 9.05
C THR A 142 -16.25 15.27 10.54
N PHE A 143 -16.04 14.01 10.92
CA PHE A 143 -15.94 13.58 12.31
C PHE A 143 -14.58 12.92 12.53
N ALA A 144 -13.70 13.60 13.25
CA ALA A 144 -12.45 12.99 13.67
C ALA A 144 -12.65 12.33 15.04
N MET A 145 -12.24 11.07 15.16
CA MET A 145 -12.39 10.31 16.40
C MET A 145 -11.07 9.72 16.87
N GLY A 146 -10.95 9.53 18.18
CA GLY A 146 -9.81 8.85 18.77
C GLY A 146 -9.91 8.69 20.28
N ASN A 147 -9.02 7.89 20.85
CA ASN A 147 -8.98 7.60 22.28
C ASN A 147 -7.57 7.31 22.85
N PRO A 148 -6.67 8.31 22.90
CA PRO A 148 -5.27 8.07 23.26
C PRO A 148 -4.85 8.28 24.71
N PHE A 149 -5.69 8.87 25.56
CA PHE A 149 -5.25 9.34 26.89
C PHE A 149 -6.07 8.81 28.05
N LEU A 150 -6.91 7.79 27.81
CA LEU A 150 -7.91 7.38 28.80
C LEU A 150 -8.75 8.57 29.30
N LEU A 151 -9.00 9.56 28.43
CA LEU A 151 -9.95 10.64 28.76
C LEU A 151 -11.30 10.02 29.18
N ALA A 152 -11.59 8.84 28.63
CA ALA A 152 -12.63 7.95 29.10
C ALA A 152 -12.03 6.57 29.45
N THR A 153 -12.24 6.12 30.68
CA THR A 153 -11.76 4.81 31.19
C THR A 153 -12.59 3.64 30.68
N ASP A 154 -13.74 3.91 30.05
CA ASP A 154 -14.63 2.95 29.38
C ASP A 154 -14.24 2.74 27.90
N PHE A 155 -13.14 3.35 27.47
CA PHE A 155 -12.64 3.38 26.11
C PHE A 155 -13.61 3.94 25.05
N TYR A 156 -14.63 4.70 25.45
CA TYR A 156 -15.48 5.39 24.49
C TYR A 156 -14.69 6.52 23.79
N PRO A 157 -14.74 6.66 22.45
CA PRO A 157 -13.89 7.61 21.75
C PRO A 157 -14.31 9.06 21.98
N THR A 158 -13.31 9.95 21.97
CA THR A 158 -13.52 11.38 21.83
C THR A 158 -13.86 11.69 20.37
N VAL A 159 -14.82 12.59 20.16
CA VAL A 159 -15.27 13.01 18.83
C VAL A 159 -15.06 14.51 18.68
N THR A 160 -14.45 14.92 17.58
CA THR A 160 -14.38 16.32 17.14
C THR A 160 -15.09 16.43 15.78
N TYR A 161 -15.76 17.56 15.57
CA TYR A 161 -16.60 17.81 14.41
C TYR A 161 -16.16 19.11 13.73
N GLY A 162 -16.18 19.09 12.41
CA GLY A 162 -15.75 20.19 11.56
C GLY A 162 -16.10 19.91 10.10
N ILE A 163 -15.32 20.47 9.20
CA ILE A 163 -15.47 20.35 7.76
C ILE A 163 -14.16 19.94 7.08
N VAL A 164 -14.26 19.48 5.84
CA VAL A 164 -13.15 19.44 4.90
C VAL A 164 -12.73 20.86 4.55
N SER A 165 -11.50 21.24 4.89
CA SER A 165 -10.91 22.54 4.54
C SER A 165 -10.06 22.49 3.26
N GLY A 166 -9.68 21.29 2.82
CA GLY A 166 -8.92 21.07 1.61
C GLY A 166 -8.77 19.59 1.29
N ILE A 167 -8.72 19.28 -0.01
CA ILE A 167 -8.46 17.94 -0.53
C ILE A 167 -7.14 17.94 -1.30
N HIS A 168 -6.57 16.76 -1.50
CA HIS A 168 -5.32 16.55 -2.22
C HIS A 168 -4.18 17.45 -1.77
N ARG A 169 -4.05 17.62 -0.46
CA ARG A 169 -2.95 18.37 0.13
C ARG A 169 -1.73 17.47 0.22
N TYR A 170 -0.58 18.07 -0.06
CA TYR A 170 0.72 17.47 0.13
C TYR A 170 1.36 18.01 1.40
N GLN A 171 1.82 17.13 2.29
CA GLN A 171 2.63 17.49 3.45
C GLN A 171 4.00 16.84 3.33
N TYR A 172 4.99 17.69 3.06
CA TYR A 172 6.37 17.27 2.90
C TYR A 172 6.94 16.65 4.20
N PRO A 173 8.05 15.89 4.10
CA PRO A 173 8.70 15.35 5.28
C PRO A 173 9.20 16.43 6.24
N ALA A 174 8.82 16.32 7.52
CA ALA A 174 9.18 17.28 8.56
C ALA A 174 9.91 16.58 9.72
N GLY A 175 11.24 16.62 9.70
CA GLY A 175 12.09 16.02 10.75
C GLY A 175 12.14 14.48 10.75
N SER A 176 11.54 13.84 9.74
CA SER A 176 11.60 12.40 9.44
C SER A 176 11.44 12.22 7.92
N PHE A 177 11.46 10.99 7.41
CA PHE A 177 11.09 10.69 6.02
C PHE A 177 9.57 10.46 5.82
N LEU A 178 8.75 10.64 6.88
CA LEU A 178 7.29 10.52 6.80
C LEU A 178 6.71 11.63 5.92
N GLU A 179 5.92 11.26 4.94
CA GLU A 179 5.34 12.14 3.93
C GLU A 179 3.86 11.85 3.79
N TYR A 180 3.01 12.88 3.79
CA TYR A 180 1.61 12.68 3.39
C TYR A 180 1.50 13.13 1.95
N ALA A 181 1.71 12.17 1.04
CA ALA A 181 1.62 12.40 -0.38
C ALA A 181 0.25 12.98 -0.74
N ASP A 182 -0.83 12.38 -0.23
CA ASP A 182 -2.20 12.84 -0.35
C ASP A 182 -2.93 12.85 1.01
N CYS A 183 -3.38 14.02 1.44
CA CYS A 183 -4.15 14.16 2.66
C CYS A 183 -5.34 15.12 2.53
N ILE A 184 -6.33 14.86 3.38
CA ILE A 184 -7.49 15.70 3.62
C ILE A 184 -7.11 16.68 4.73
N GLN A 185 -7.25 17.96 4.44
CA GLN A 185 -7.15 19.01 5.45
C GLN A 185 -8.54 19.25 6.04
N THR A 186 -8.63 19.34 7.36
CA THR A 186 -9.89 19.56 8.08
C THR A 186 -9.70 20.54 9.23
N ASP A 187 -10.76 21.23 9.64
CA ASP A 187 -10.77 22.04 10.86
C ASP A 187 -11.33 21.28 12.08
N SER A 188 -11.76 20.02 11.90
CA SER A 188 -11.95 19.08 12.98
C SER A 188 -10.68 19.02 13.82
N SER A 189 -10.80 19.21 15.13
CA SER A 189 -9.63 19.29 16.01
C SER A 189 -8.85 17.96 16.00
N ILE A 190 -7.64 17.99 15.42
CA ILE A 190 -6.65 16.91 15.42
C ILE A 190 -5.56 17.23 16.44
N ASN A 191 -5.44 16.42 17.48
CA ASN A 191 -4.51 16.62 18.59
C ASN A 191 -3.75 15.31 18.85
N PRO A 192 -2.61 15.35 19.56
CA PRO A 192 -1.89 14.14 19.93
C PRO A 192 -2.86 13.06 20.39
N GLY A 193 -2.80 11.93 19.68
CA GLY A 193 -3.50 10.71 20.02
C GLY A 193 -4.91 10.48 19.46
N ASN A 194 -5.59 11.46 18.84
CA ASN A 194 -6.53 11.06 17.79
C ASN A 194 -5.81 10.66 16.49
N SER A 195 -4.49 10.87 16.43
CA SER A 195 -3.57 10.23 15.49
C SER A 195 -3.78 8.71 15.43
N GLY A 196 -3.84 8.20 14.22
CA GLY A 196 -4.18 6.83 13.86
C GLY A 196 -5.69 6.54 13.87
N GLY A 197 -6.50 7.40 14.47
CA GLY A 197 -7.95 7.29 14.50
C GLY A 197 -8.59 7.72 13.18
N PRO A 198 -9.90 7.45 13.01
CA PRO A 198 -10.59 7.70 11.75
C PRO A 198 -11.01 9.15 11.57
N LEU A 199 -11.03 9.59 10.30
CA LEU A 199 -11.82 10.71 9.81
C LEU A 199 -13.01 10.14 9.04
N PHE A 200 -14.23 10.38 9.54
CA PHE A 200 -15.48 9.97 8.89
C PHE A 200 -16.12 11.14 8.15
N ASN A 201 -16.82 10.85 7.05
CA ASN A 201 -17.72 11.82 6.40
C ASN A 201 -19.11 11.85 7.08
N ALA A 202 -20.01 12.70 6.57
CA ALA A 202 -21.39 12.83 7.07
C ALA A 202 -22.22 11.52 7.08
N ALA A 203 -21.84 10.52 6.27
CA ALA A 203 -22.51 9.23 6.19
C ALA A 203 -21.89 8.17 7.13
N GLY A 204 -20.80 8.50 7.83
CA GLY A 204 -20.06 7.55 8.67
C GLY A 204 -19.11 6.66 7.88
N ASP A 205 -18.83 6.96 6.61
CA ASP A 205 -17.83 6.24 5.83
C ASP A 205 -16.42 6.78 6.17
N LEU A 206 -15.46 5.87 6.34
CA LEU A 206 -14.06 6.19 6.65
C LEU A 206 -13.41 6.81 5.42
N VAL A 207 -13.04 8.10 5.51
CA VAL A 207 -12.43 8.85 4.39
C VAL A 207 -10.95 9.17 4.61
N GLY A 208 -10.43 9.00 5.83
CA GLY A 208 -8.99 9.11 6.08
C GLY A 208 -8.58 8.66 7.48
N ILE A 209 -7.26 8.61 7.71
CA ILE A 209 -6.64 8.33 9.01
C ILE A 209 -5.98 9.60 9.53
N ASN A 210 -6.44 10.10 10.67
CA ASN A 210 -5.92 11.32 11.29
C ASN A 210 -4.44 11.14 11.60
N GLY A 211 -3.59 12.10 11.22
CA GLY A 211 -2.14 11.94 11.34
C GLY A 211 -1.43 13.14 11.97
N ARG A 212 -1.63 14.34 11.40
CA ARG A 212 -0.92 15.58 11.81
C ARG A 212 -1.89 16.69 12.17
N GLY A 213 -1.60 17.41 13.24
CA GLY A 213 -2.15 18.74 13.49
C GLY A 213 -1.15 19.82 13.10
N SER A 214 -1.65 20.99 12.69
CA SER A 214 -0.82 22.19 12.50
C SER A 214 -0.69 22.91 13.84
N PHE A 215 0.53 22.99 14.37
CA PHE A 215 0.79 23.57 15.69
C PHE A 215 1.75 24.77 15.65
N GLU A 216 1.42 25.80 16.42
CA GLU A 216 2.25 26.98 16.68
C GLU A 216 2.90 26.91 18.07
N LYS A 217 3.74 27.92 18.37
CA LYS A 217 4.37 28.14 19.69
C LYS A 217 5.02 26.89 20.27
N ARG A 218 5.85 26.20 19.47
CA ARG A 218 6.56 24.95 19.83
C ARG A 218 5.60 23.79 20.17
N GLY A 219 4.54 23.61 19.37
CA GLY A 219 3.63 22.47 19.51
C GLY A 219 2.51 22.67 20.54
N ARG A 220 2.31 23.88 21.06
CA ARG A 220 1.39 24.14 22.18
C ARG A 220 0.02 24.67 21.76
N VAL A 221 -0.09 25.24 20.58
CA VAL A 221 -1.34 25.85 20.08
C VAL A 221 -1.70 25.20 18.76
N ASN A 222 -2.84 24.53 18.70
CA ASN A 222 -3.41 24.05 17.44
C ASN A 222 -3.89 25.26 16.64
N SER A 223 -3.45 25.40 15.39
CA SER A 223 -3.84 26.53 14.52
C SER A 223 -5.20 26.35 13.84
N GLY A 224 -5.91 25.25 14.13
CA GLY A 224 -7.24 24.95 13.60
C GLY A 224 -7.21 24.19 12.28
N ALA A 225 -6.06 23.61 11.90
CA ALA A 225 -5.92 22.75 10.72
C ALA A 225 -5.33 21.40 11.10
N GLY A 226 -6.06 20.32 10.82
CA GLY A 226 -5.62 18.94 10.89
C GLY A 226 -5.48 18.30 9.52
N TYR A 227 -4.73 17.22 9.45
CA TYR A 227 -4.47 16.45 8.24
C TYR A 227 -4.69 14.97 8.49
N ALA A 228 -5.51 14.35 7.64
CA ALA A 228 -5.75 12.92 7.61
C ALA A 228 -5.27 12.33 6.28
N ILE A 229 -4.54 11.21 6.34
CA ILE A 229 -4.09 10.48 5.15
C ILE A 229 -5.33 9.95 4.44
N SER A 230 -5.47 10.24 3.15
CA SER A 230 -6.66 9.91 2.37
C SER A 230 -6.88 8.40 2.28
N ILE A 231 -8.11 7.92 2.47
CA ILE A 231 -8.38 6.47 2.47
C ILE A 231 -8.07 5.82 1.12
N ASN A 232 -8.23 6.52 0.00
CA ASN A 232 -7.90 5.96 -1.32
C ASN A 232 -6.40 5.75 -1.52
N GLN A 233 -5.53 6.59 -0.93
CA GLN A 233 -4.10 6.32 -0.90
C GLN A 233 -3.85 5.01 -0.13
N ILE A 234 -4.44 4.86 1.06
CA ILE A 234 -4.25 3.66 1.91
C ILE A 234 -4.72 2.39 1.21
N LYS A 235 -5.83 2.46 0.45
CA LYS A 235 -6.35 1.33 -0.32
C LYS A 235 -5.32 0.76 -1.31
N ASN A 236 -4.46 1.59 -1.89
CA ASN A 236 -3.41 1.11 -2.80
C ASN A 236 -2.38 0.20 -2.10
N PHE A 237 -2.18 0.38 -0.80
CA PHE A 237 -1.21 -0.39 0.00
C PHE A 237 -1.86 -1.48 0.85
N MET A 238 -3.20 -1.50 0.94
CA MET A 238 -3.97 -2.32 1.89
C MET A 238 -3.62 -3.81 1.83
N ASP A 239 -3.54 -4.38 0.63
CA ASP A 239 -3.27 -5.81 0.46
C ASP A 239 -1.81 -6.14 0.79
N SER A 240 -0.86 -5.26 0.48
CA SER A 240 0.54 -5.43 0.88
C SER A 240 0.71 -5.31 2.40
N LEU A 241 0.02 -4.36 3.04
CA LEU A 241 -0.02 -4.24 4.49
C LEU A 241 -0.63 -5.49 5.13
N ARG A 242 -1.73 -6.00 4.58
CA ARG A 242 -2.38 -7.25 5.03
C ARG A 242 -1.49 -8.47 4.88
N GLY A 243 -0.68 -8.50 3.82
CA GLY A 243 0.37 -9.50 3.61
C GLY A 243 1.59 -9.34 4.52
N GLY A 244 1.56 -8.41 5.47
CA GLY A 244 2.60 -8.22 6.48
C GLY A 244 3.90 -7.61 5.98
N LEU A 245 3.88 -6.95 4.82
CA LEU A 245 5.07 -6.31 4.25
C LEU A 245 5.46 -5.03 5.00
N VAL A 246 6.73 -4.66 4.84
CA VAL A 246 7.17 -3.27 4.95
C VAL A 246 7.05 -2.66 3.55
N VAL A 247 6.06 -1.81 3.32
CA VAL A 247 5.79 -1.24 1.99
C VAL A 247 6.66 -0.02 1.73
N ASP A 248 6.74 0.36 0.46
CA ASP A 248 7.47 1.54 0.00
C ASP A 248 6.68 2.22 -1.13
N HIS A 249 6.87 3.52 -1.21
CA HIS A 249 6.23 4.37 -2.20
C HIS A 249 7.01 4.37 -3.51
N ALA A 250 6.31 4.71 -4.59
CA ALA A 250 6.87 4.75 -5.93
C ALA A 250 7.81 5.95 -6.15
N THR A 251 8.81 5.72 -7.01
CA THR A 251 9.56 6.77 -7.71
C THR A 251 9.71 6.43 -9.19
N LEU A 252 9.83 7.45 -10.04
CA LEU A 252 10.24 7.26 -11.43
C LEU A 252 11.76 7.04 -11.57
N GLY A 253 12.55 7.39 -10.55
CA GLY A 253 14.00 7.54 -10.73
C GLY A 253 14.35 8.75 -11.61
N ALA A 254 13.53 9.81 -11.56
CA ALA A 254 13.74 11.06 -12.25
C ALA A 254 13.46 12.24 -11.31
N ALA A 255 14.24 13.31 -11.43
CA ALA A 255 13.97 14.57 -10.77
C ALA A 255 13.12 15.47 -11.66
N VAL A 256 12.10 16.09 -11.07
CA VAL A 256 11.21 17.03 -11.75
C VAL A 256 11.27 18.37 -11.05
N ALA A 257 11.44 19.44 -11.82
CA ALA A 257 11.50 20.82 -11.33
C ALA A 257 10.53 21.72 -12.11
N THR A 258 10.27 22.90 -11.56
CA THR A 258 9.43 23.91 -12.21
C THR A 258 10.31 24.71 -13.16
N ARG A 259 9.95 24.77 -14.44
CA ARG A 259 10.56 25.68 -15.43
C ARG A 259 10.01 27.10 -15.23
N ASP A 260 10.69 28.10 -15.80
CA ASP A 260 10.28 29.52 -15.74
C ASP A 260 8.83 29.79 -16.21
N ASP A 261 8.28 28.95 -17.08
CA ASP A 261 6.89 29.02 -17.56
C ASP A 261 5.88 28.33 -16.63
N GLY A 262 6.33 27.78 -15.51
CA GLY A 262 5.52 27.05 -14.53
C GLY A 262 5.32 25.57 -14.83
N SER A 263 5.82 25.05 -15.95
CA SER A 263 5.68 23.64 -16.32
C SER A 263 6.55 22.71 -15.44
N ALA A 264 6.08 21.48 -15.22
CA ALA A 264 6.83 20.46 -14.48
C ALA A 264 7.70 19.67 -15.46
N VAL A 265 9.02 19.83 -15.37
CA VAL A 265 9.97 19.29 -16.36
C VAL A 265 11.01 18.38 -15.72
N VAL A 266 11.42 17.36 -16.46
CA VAL A 266 12.47 16.42 -16.04
C VAL A 266 13.82 17.12 -16.09
N THR A 267 14.53 17.17 -14.96
CA THR A 267 15.86 17.80 -14.88
C THR A 267 16.99 16.79 -14.77
N SER A 268 16.71 15.61 -14.25
CA SER A 268 17.63 14.48 -14.26
C SER A 268 16.87 13.17 -14.29
N ILE A 269 17.49 12.14 -14.83
CA ILE A 269 16.89 10.83 -15.00
C ILE A 269 17.97 9.75 -14.82
N LEU A 270 17.63 8.70 -14.08
CA LEU A 270 18.47 7.52 -13.94
C LEU A 270 18.38 6.69 -15.22
N GLU A 271 19.51 6.39 -15.86
CA GLU A 271 19.54 5.66 -17.14
C GLU A 271 18.99 4.23 -17.01
N GLN A 272 19.13 3.62 -15.83
CA GLN A 272 18.60 2.30 -15.50
C GLN A 272 17.09 2.29 -15.16
N SER A 273 16.44 3.46 -15.15
CA SER A 273 15.00 3.56 -14.89
C SER A 273 14.17 3.13 -16.09
N GLU A 274 12.97 2.60 -15.83
CA GLU A 274 12.07 2.20 -16.91
C GLU A 274 11.58 3.40 -17.72
N VAL A 275 11.33 4.54 -17.09
CA VAL A 275 10.97 5.78 -17.80
C VAL A 275 12.03 6.19 -18.83
N TYR A 276 13.33 6.00 -18.53
CA TYR A 276 14.39 6.24 -19.49
C TYR A 276 14.33 5.25 -20.65
N ARG A 277 14.17 3.94 -20.37
CA ARG A 277 14.01 2.91 -21.41
C ARG A 277 12.80 3.16 -22.31
N ARG A 278 11.71 3.71 -21.76
CA ARG A 278 10.49 4.07 -22.51
C ARG A 278 10.57 5.42 -23.23
N GLY A 279 11.70 6.12 -23.16
CA GLY A 279 11.98 7.27 -24.01
C GLY A 279 11.91 8.62 -23.33
N LEU A 280 11.56 8.71 -22.03
CA LEU A 280 11.61 9.95 -21.27
C LEU A 280 13.05 10.48 -21.19
N ARG A 281 13.25 11.78 -21.36
CA ARG A 281 14.56 12.45 -21.34
C ARG A 281 14.48 13.72 -20.51
N ASN A 282 15.64 14.30 -20.23
CA ASN A 282 15.72 15.65 -19.67
C ASN A 282 15.00 16.65 -20.58
N ASP A 283 14.47 17.70 -19.97
CA ASP A 283 13.67 18.77 -20.57
C ASP A 283 12.27 18.39 -21.06
N ASP A 284 11.88 17.12 -20.96
CA ASP A 284 10.49 16.70 -21.17
C ASP A 284 9.57 17.29 -20.10
N GLU A 285 8.42 17.80 -20.52
CA GLU A 285 7.37 18.28 -19.63
C GLU A 285 6.45 17.11 -19.24
N ILE A 286 6.25 16.89 -17.94
CA ILE A 286 5.25 15.95 -17.43
C ILE A 286 3.87 16.57 -17.52
N VAL A 287 2.97 15.95 -18.29
CA VAL A 287 1.63 16.46 -18.59
C VAL A 287 0.55 15.77 -17.76
N SER A 288 0.64 14.46 -17.60
CA SER A 288 -0.25 13.69 -16.73
C SER A 288 0.42 12.42 -16.23
N PHE A 289 0.06 11.98 -15.02
CA PHE A 289 0.54 10.74 -14.44
C PHE A 289 -0.62 9.98 -13.79
N ALA A 290 -0.72 8.68 -14.07
CA ALA A 290 -1.83 7.82 -13.64
C ALA A 290 -3.21 8.42 -13.97
N GLY A 291 -3.34 8.99 -15.18
CA GLY A 291 -4.56 9.65 -15.66
C GLY A 291 -4.85 11.03 -15.06
N ARG A 292 -4.07 11.49 -14.07
CA ARG A 292 -4.26 12.80 -13.42
C ARG A 292 -3.44 13.89 -14.12
N PRO A 293 -4.05 15.02 -14.54
CA PRO A 293 -3.32 16.14 -15.11
C PRO A 293 -2.31 16.74 -14.13
N ILE A 294 -1.09 17.00 -14.58
CA ILE A 294 -0.03 17.60 -13.79
C ILE A 294 0.16 19.06 -14.21
N ARG A 295 -0.01 19.98 -13.27
CA ARG A 295 0.11 21.43 -13.45
C ARG A 295 1.24 22.04 -12.62
N SER A 296 1.84 21.26 -11.72
CA SER A 296 2.97 21.70 -10.90
C SER A 296 3.78 20.49 -10.40
N VAL A 297 5.03 20.75 -10.00
CA VAL A 297 5.90 19.73 -9.39
C VAL A 297 5.31 19.17 -8.09
N ASN A 298 4.69 20.02 -7.26
CA ASN A 298 4.08 19.56 -6.01
C ASN A 298 2.91 18.61 -6.28
N GLN A 299 2.09 18.90 -7.29
CA GLN A 299 1.03 17.99 -7.72
C GLN A 299 1.61 16.68 -8.26
N PHE A 300 2.68 16.74 -9.04
CA PHE A 300 3.36 15.54 -9.52
C PHE A 300 3.86 14.66 -8.37
N LYS A 301 4.54 15.25 -7.38
CA LYS A 301 5.05 14.54 -6.19
C LYS A 301 3.91 13.92 -5.36
N ASN A 302 2.83 14.68 -5.14
CA ASN A 302 1.62 14.18 -4.49
C ASN A 302 1.08 12.92 -5.20
N VAL A 303 0.87 12.99 -6.52
CA VAL A 303 0.30 11.85 -7.27
C VAL A 303 1.28 10.69 -7.38
N LEU A 304 2.58 10.94 -7.54
CA LEU A 304 3.57 9.86 -7.56
C LEU A 304 3.61 9.13 -6.22
N GLY A 305 3.58 9.90 -5.13
CA GLY A 305 3.66 9.39 -3.77
C GLY A 305 2.41 8.64 -3.29
N ILE A 306 1.30 8.55 -4.04
CA ILE A 306 0.15 7.72 -3.58
C ILE A 306 0.21 6.27 -4.03
N TYR A 307 1.19 5.90 -4.87
CA TYR A 307 1.24 4.58 -5.49
C TYR A 307 2.35 3.69 -4.90
N PRO A 308 2.10 2.38 -4.77
CA PRO A 308 3.12 1.42 -4.36
C PRO A 308 4.24 1.27 -5.39
N LYS A 309 5.44 0.94 -4.90
CA LYS A 309 6.49 0.46 -5.79
C LYS A 309 6.04 -0.80 -6.55
N GLY A 310 6.56 -0.98 -7.76
CA GLY A 310 6.27 -2.15 -8.59
C GLY A 310 5.01 -2.02 -9.44
N TRP A 311 4.06 -1.14 -9.10
CA TRP A 311 2.88 -0.90 -9.93
C TRP A 311 3.27 -0.34 -11.30
N LYS A 312 2.47 -0.64 -12.32
CA LYS A 312 2.65 -0.15 -13.70
C LYS A 312 1.59 0.92 -13.97
N LEU A 313 1.99 2.15 -14.36
CA LEU A 313 1.06 3.28 -14.51
C LEU A 313 1.35 4.11 -15.76
N PRO A 314 0.32 4.73 -16.38
CA PRO A 314 0.51 5.57 -17.55
C PRO A 314 1.13 6.92 -17.18
N LEU A 315 2.10 7.35 -17.98
CA LEU A 315 2.75 8.66 -17.91
C LEU A 315 2.65 9.32 -19.28
N VAL A 316 2.14 10.55 -19.32
CA VAL A 316 2.13 11.38 -20.52
C VAL A 316 3.11 12.53 -20.33
N TYR A 317 4.07 12.64 -21.24
CA TYR A 317 5.00 13.75 -21.29
C TYR A 317 4.92 14.47 -22.63
N ARG A 318 5.54 15.65 -22.73
CA ARG A 318 5.59 16.46 -23.94
C ARG A 318 7.04 16.78 -24.29
N ARG A 319 7.39 16.50 -25.56
CA ARG A 319 8.67 16.87 -26.19
C ARG A 319 8.38 17.58 -27.50
N ASP A 320 9.01 18.72 -27.73
CA ASP A 320 8.87 19.51 -28.96
C ASP A 320 7.39 19.76 -29.35
N GLY A 321 6.56 20.05 -28.34
CA GLY A 321 5.13 20.29 -28.50
C GLY A 321 4.25 19.04 -28.71
N ARG A 322 4.84 17.84 -28.84
CA ARG A 322 4.11 16.59 -29.05
C ARG A 322 3.97 15.81 -27.75
N LYS A 323 2.75 15.32 -27.47
CA LYS A 323 2.50 14.42 -26.34
C LYS A 323 2.95 13.01 -26.68
N GLN A 324 3.59 12.35 -25.74
CA GLN A 324 3.94 10.93 -25.78
C GLN A 324 3.37 10.27 -24.53
N GLU A 325 2.72 9.12 -24.71
CA GLU A 325 2.17 8.32 -23.62
C GLU A 325 2.97 7.04 -23.52
N ILE A 326 3.41 6.73 -22.31
CA ILE A 326 4.17 5.53 -21.99
C ILE A 326 3.57 4.87 -20.76
N LEU A 327 3.70 3.55 -20.67
CA LEU A 327 3.28 2.76 -19.52
C LEU A 327 4.54 2.31 -18.77
N VAL A 328 4.67 2.64 -17.48
CA VAL A 328 5.93 2.47 -16.75
C VAL A 328 5.75 1.76 -15.41
N ARG A 329 6.58 0.74 -15.16
CA ARG A 329 6.69 0.09 -13.85
C ARG A 329 7.52 0.96 -12.90
N LEU A 330 6.96 1.21 -11.72
CA LEU A 330 7.53 2.14 -10.74
C LEU A 330 8.58 1.47 -9.88
N ARG A 331 9.65 2.20 -9.56
CA ARG A 331 10.72 1.74 -8.64
C ARG A 331 10.36 2.12 -7.20
N GLY A 332 11.01 1.47 -6.23
CA GLY A 332 10.96 1.89 -4.82
C GLY A 332 11.72 3.19 -4.59
N LEU A 333 11.12 4.09 -3.81
CA LEU A 333 11.74 5.36 -3.41
C LEU A 333 12.93 5.14 -2.47
N HIS A 334 12.85 4.13 -1.60
CA HIS A 334 13.84 3.86 -0.57
C HIS A 334 14.54 2.52 -0.78
N ARG A 335 15.74 2.39 -0.20
CA ARG A 335 16.36 1.07 0.00
C ARG A 335 15.68 0.37 1.17
N GLN A 336 15.64 -0.97 1.13
CA GLN A 336 15.01 -1.75 2.19
C GLN A 336 15.58 -1.47 3.59
N SER A 337 16.88 -1.14 3.68
CA SER A 337 17.56 -0.79 4.93
C SER A 337 17.07 0.52 5.58
N GLU A 338 16.40 1.38 4.82
CA GLU A 338 15.88 2.68 5.28
C GLU A 338 14.48 2.56 5.88
N LEU A 339 13.73 1.50 5.55
CA LEU A 339 12.31 1.32 5.88
C LEU A 339 12.08 0.58 7.23
N THR A 340 12.98 0.69 8.20
CA THR A 340 12.88 -0.10 9.43
C THR A 340 12.07 0.58 10.53
N LEU A 341 11.33 -0.19 11.33
CA LEU A 341 10.58 0.25 12.52
C LEU A 341 11.41 1.11 13.50
N ASN A 342 12.71 0.82 13.62
CA ASN A 342 13.66 1.58 14.43
C ASN A 342 14.79 2.14 13.53
N PRO A 343 14.59 3.30 12.87
CA PRO A 343 15.64 3.88 12.05
C PRO A 343 16.86 4.19 12.94
N LYS A 344 18.05 3.76 12.50
CA LYS A 344 19.30 4.24 13.09
C LYS A 344 19.34 5.77 12.88
N PRO A 345 19.69 6.59 13.87
CA PRO A 345 19.98 7.99 13.61
C PRO A 345 21.13 8.04 12.59
N GLN A 346 20.84 8.50 11.37
CA GLN A 346 21.88 8.74 10.38
C GLN A 346 22.79 9.82 10.94
N ARG A 347 24.06 9.48 11.22
CA ARG A 347 25.09 10.49 11.26
C ARG A 347 25.29 10.92 9.81
N GLU A 348 24.91 12.15 9.49
CA GLU A 348 25.43 12.81 8.31
C GLU A 348 26.96 12.86 8.45
N GLU A 349 27.67 11.96 7.78
CA GLU A 349 29.10 12.13 7.55
C GLU A 349 29.25 13.25 6.52
N GLY A 350 29.16 14.49 6.99
CA GLY A 350 29.60 15.64 6.21
C GLY A 350 31.06 15.44 5.78
N PRO A 351 31.46 15.94 4.61
CA PRO A 351 32.84 15.83 4.15
C PRO A 351 33.77 16.42 5.22
N LYS A 352 34.75 15.62 5.66
CA LYS A 352 35.83 16.12 6.53
C LYS A 352 36.46 17.34 5.84
N PRO A 353 36.54 18.50 6.51
CA PRO A 353 37.30 19.62 5.98
C PRO A 353 38.74 19.17 5.71
N PRO A 354 39.36 19.56 4.59
CA PRO A 354 40.77 19.27 4.37
C PRO A 354 41.61 19.87 5.50
N ASP A 355 42.57 19.09 5.99
CA ASP A 355 43.50 19.53 7.02
C ASP A 355 44.24 20.79 6.54
N ARG A 356 44.06 21.90 7.25
CA ARG A 356 44.87 23.11 7.02
C ARG A 356 46.26 22.88 7.62
N PRO A 357 47.36 23.06 6.87
CA PRO A 357 48.70 22.97 7.42
C PRO A 357 48.90 24.06 8.50
N GLY A 358 49.20 23.66 9.74
CA GLY A 358 49.73 24.58 10.77
C GLY A 358 48.95 24.71 12.09
N GLN A 359 47.92 23.91 12.39
CA GLN A 359 47.33 23.90 13.74
C GLN A 359 47.98 22.85 14.66
N PRO A 360 48.22 23.17 15.96
CA PRO A 360 48.79 22.22 16.91
C PRO A 360 47.84 21.04 17.15
N LYS A 361 48.39 19.82 17.18
CA LYS A 361 47.66 18.56 17.42
C LYS A 361 46.80 18.66 18.69
N GLN A 362 45.49 18.54 18.54
CA GLN A 362 44.56 18.42 19.68
C GLN A 362 44.95 17.20 20.53
N ARG A 363 44.91 17.38 21.87
CA ARG A 363 45.14 16.31 22.85
C ARG A 363 44.16 15.15 22.59
N PRO A 364 44.59 13.88 22.79
CA PRO A 364 43.69 12.75 22.65
C PRO A 364 42.51 12.89 23.62
N GLN A 365 41.30 12.92 23.07
CA GLN A 365 40.07 12.87 23.85
C GLN A 365 40.02 11.55 24.63
N PRO A 366 39.54 11.55 25.89
CA PRO A 366 39.37 10.32 26.65
C PRO A 366 38.45 9.37 25.87
N ARG A 367 38.83 8.08 25.80
CA ARG A 367 38.01 7.04 25.18
C ARG A 367 36.63 7.07 25.83
N GLN A 368 35.61 7.43 25.05
CA GLN A 368 34.22 7.30 25.48
C GLN A 368 33.97 5.83 25.84
N PRO A 369 33.21 5.55 26.92
CA PRO A 369 32.76 4.20 27.21
C PRO A 369 32.06 3.62 25.98
N GLN A 370 32.40 2.38 25.60
CA GLN A 370 31.63 1.66 24.59
C GLN A 370 30.17 1.61 25.05
N MET A 371 29.25 2.12 24.23
CA MET A 371 27.82 1.99 24.50
C MET A 371 27.46 0.50 24.58
N PRO A 372 26.54 0.09 25.48
CA PRO A 372 25.99 -1.26 25.45
C PRO A 372 25.37 -1.53 24.08
N GLY A 373 25.47 -2.77 23.60
CA GLY A 373 24.80 -3.23 22.38
C GLY A 373 23.31 -2.89 22.41
N GLN A 374 22.74 -2.63 21.23
CA GLN A 374 21.33 -2.24 21.06
C GLN A 374 20.40 -3.21 21.82
N PRO A 375 19.33 -2.72 22.48
CA PRO A 375 18.32 -3.60 23.02
C PRO A 375 17.70 -4.40 21.88
N GLN A 376 17.79 -5.73 21.98
CA GLN A 376 17.07 -6.64 21.09
C GLN A 376 15.57 -6.34 21.16
N PRO A 377 14.83 -6.42 20.04
CA PRO A 377 13.38 -6.29 20.08
C PRO A 377 12.82 -7.28 21.12
N PRO A 378 11.83 -6.87 21.93
CA PRO A 378 11.29 -7.72 22.98
C PRO A 378 10.77 -9.03 22.36
N LYS A 379 11.11 -10.16 23.01
CA LYS A 379 10.59 -11.46 22.58
C LYS A 379 9.05 -11.43 22.59
N PRO A 380 8.38 -12.08 21.62
CA PRO A 380 6.94 -12.22 21.64
C PRO A 380 6.46 -12.80 22.98
N PRO A 381 5.36 -12.27 23.55
CA PRO A 381 4.65 -12.98 24.62
C PRO A 381 4.32 -14.40 24.17
N GLU A 382 4.44 -15.39 25.06
CA GLU A 382 4.36 -16.82 24.72
C GLU A 382 3.05 -17.17 23.97
N HIS A 383 1.93 -16.57 24.37
CA HIS A 383 0.64 -16.78 23.72
C HIS A 383 0.50 -16.13 22.34
N LEU A 384 1.35 -15.16 22.00
CA LEU A 384 1.37 -14.45 20.71
C LEU A 384 2.49 -14.92 19.79
N ALA A 385 3.44 -15.74 20.28
CA ALA A 385 4.60 -16.19 19.53
C ALA A 385 4.24 -16.89 18.20
N LYS A 386 3.09 -17.57 18.13
CA LYS A 386 2.61 -18.25 16.92
C LYS A 386 2.08 -17.30 15.85
N LEU A 387 1.78 -16.05 16.20
CA LEU A 387 1.22 -15.04 15.32
C LEU A 387 2.27 -14.03 14.84
N TYR A 388 3.55 -14.28 15.11
CA TYR A 388 4.64 -13.42 14.71
C TYR A 388 5.81 -14.24 14.16
N VAL A 389 6.17 -14.00 12.90
CA VAL A 389 7.34 -14.61 12.27
C VAL A 389 8.24 -13.49 11.75
N GLU A 390 9.47 -13.44 12.26
CA GLU A 390 10.47 -12.48 11.80
C GLU A 390 11.07 -12.93 10.46
N LYS A 391 11.08 -12.04 9.47
CA LYS A 391 11.76 -12.22 8.19
C LYS A 391 12.17 -10.84 7.64
N PRO A 392 13.41 -10.65 7.15
CA PRO A 392 13.82 -9.41 6.51
C PRO A 392 12.84 -9.00 5.38
N GLY A 393 12.47 -7.72 5.33
CA GLY A 393 11.49 -7.19 4.37
C GLY A 393 10.03 -7.27 4.83
N PHE A 394 9.75 -7.98 5.92
CA PHE A 394 8.42 -8.13 6.49
C PHE A 394 8.35 -7.52 7.87
N THR A 395 7.22 -6.90 8.14
CA THR A 395 6.84 -6.48 9.49
C THR A 395 6.47 -7.71 10.31
N ASN A 396 5.69 -8.61 9.70
CA ASN A 396 5.31 -9.88 10.29
C ASN A 396 5.02 -10.90 9.18
N TYR A 397 5.94 -11.84 8.96
CA TYR A 397 5.86 -12.81 7.87
C TYR A 397 4.76 -13.85 8.04
N TYR A 398 4.22 -14.02 9.25
CA TYR A 398 3.08 -14.91 9.51
C TYR A 398 1.90 -14.56 8.61
N PHE A 399 1.55 -13.27 8.51
CA PHE A 399 0.44 -12.83 7.67
C PHE A 399 0.74 -12.97 6.18
N ASN A 400 2.01 -12.90 5.79
CA ASN A 400 2.39 -13.20 4.42
C ASN A 400 2.14 -14.66 4.06
N GLN A 401 2.48 -15.59 4.97
CA GLN A 401 2.22 -17.02 4.77
C GLN A 401 0.73 -17.29 4.57
N LEU A 402 -0.14 -16.63 5.35
CA LEU A 402 -1.59 -16.75 5.20
C LEU A 402 -2.07 -16.28 3.81
N GLU A 403 -1.65 -15.10 3.36
CA GLU A 403 -2.06 -14.55 2.05
C GLU A 403 -1.45 -15.32 0.88
N ARG A 404 -0.19 -15.76 1.01
CA ARG A 404 0.48 -16.63 0.04
C ARG A 404 -0.28 -17.93 -0.11
N ASP A 405 -0.57 -18.61 0.99
CA ASP A 405 -1.24 -19.91 0.98
C ASP A 405 -2.70 -19.80 0.53
N ARG A 406 -3.38 -18.69 0.84
CA ARG A 406 -4.70 -18.34 0.28
C ARG A 406 -4.63 -18.26 -1.25
N THR A 407 -3.68 -17.50 -1.78
CA THR A 407 -3.54 -17.24 -3.22
C THR A 407 -3.18 -18.52 -3.98
N LEU A 408 -2.29 -19.34 -3.42
CA LEU A 408 -1.86 -20.62 -4.02
C LEU A 408 -2.99 -21.64 -4.21
N LYS A 409 -4.12 -21.53 -3.47
CA LYS A 409 -5.29 -22.39 -3.71
C LYS A 409 -5.80 -22.30 -5.15
N GLY A 410 -5.56 -21.18 -5.84
CA GLY A 410 -5.86 -21.01 -7.26
C GLY A 410 -5.18 -22.02 -8.18
N LEU A 411 -4.01 -22.55 -7.79
CA LEU A 411 -3.29 -23.56 -8.59
C LEU A 411 -3.98 -24.92 -8.62
N ALA A 412 -4.77 -25.26 -7.60
CA ALA A 412 -5.49 -26.53 -7.57
C ALA A 412 -6.42 -26.69 -8.80
N LEU A 413 -6.81 -25.58 -9.43
CA LEU A 413 -7.62 -25.54 -10.64
C LEU A 413 -6.89 -26.06 -11.89
N PHE A 414 -5.56 -26.17 -11.86
CA PHE A 414 -4.75 -26.70 -12.95
C PHE A 414 -4.54 -28.23 -12.85
N GLY A 415 -4.80 -28.81 -11.67
CA GLY A 415 -4.46 -30.19 -11.32
C GLY A 415 -3.12 -30.32 -10.60
N ASP A 416 -2.81 -31.53 -10.10
CA ASP A 416 -1.59 -31.81 -9.34
C ASP A 416 -0.41 -32.14 -10.27
N PHE A 417 0.63 -31.30 -10.29
CA PHE A 417 1.84 -31.52 -11.08
C PHE A 417 3.02 -32.06 -10.27
N SER A 418 2.85 -32.33 -8.97
CA SER A 418 3.95 -32.72 -8.07
C SER A 418 4.71 -33.98 -8.50
N LYS A 419 4.05 -34.85 -9.28
CA LYS A 419 4.63 -36.09 -9.82
C LYS A 419 5.23 -35.95 -11.22
N GLU A 420 4.99 -34.84 -11.91
CA GLU A 420 5.43 -34.61 -13.29
C GLU A 420 6.85 -34.04 -13.32
N THR A 421 7.81 -34.71 -12.69
CA THR A 421 9.19 -34.23 -12.52
C THR A 421 10.10 -34.52 -13.72
N GLY A 422 9.62 -35.23 -14.74
CA GLY A 422 10.39 -35.52 -15.95
C GLY A 422 10.43 -34.38 -16.97
N ASN A 423 10.83 -34.73 -18.19
CA ASN A 423 10.85 -33.81 -19.33
C ASN A 423 9.43 -33.49 -19.78
N TRP A 424 9.08 -32.21 -19.85
CA TRP A 424 7.80 -31.77 -20.42
C TRP A 424 8.00 -31.44 -21.88
N LYS A 425 7.05 -31.87 -22.72
CA LYS A 425 6.96 -31.43 -24.11
C LYS A 425 5.60 -30.78 -24.33
N LEU A 426 5.60 -29.50 -24.70
CA LEU A 426 4.40 -28.73 -25.01
C LEU A 426 4.39 -28.41 -26.50
N THR A 427 3.28 -28.70 -27.17
CA THR A 427 3.06 -28.37 -28.58
C THR A 427 2.01 -27.28 -28.66
N ALA A 428 2.28 -26.26 -29.47
CA ALA A 428 1.38 -25.15 -29.73
C ALA A 428 1.35 -24.77 -31.21
N ALA A 429 0.33 -24.04 -31.62
CA ALA A 429 0.25 -23.40 -32.93
C ALA A 429 0.08 -21.89 -32.75
N HIS A 430 0.77 -21.10 -33.59
CA HIS A 430 0.57 -19.65 -33.62
C HIS A 430 -0.88 -19.33 -33.99
N THR A 431 -1.47 -18.33 -33.33
CA THR A 431 -2.80 -17.86 -33.71
C THR A 431 -2.77 -16.84 -34.84
N GLU A 432 -1.60 -16.23 -35.08
CA GLU A 432 -1.40 -15.15 -36.03
C GLU A 432 -0.05 -15.37 -36.73
N GLY A 433 0.01 -15.17 -38.06
CA GLY A 433 1.22 -15.41 -38.85
C GLY A 433 1.45 -16.87 -39.23
N ASP A 434 2.72 -17.28 -39.27
CA ASP A 434 3.13 -18.64 -39.66
C ASP A 434 2.53 -19.68 -38.71
N GLN A 435 1.72 -20.59 -39.25
CA GLN A 435 1.03 -21.65 -38.52
C GLN A 435 1.94 -22.84 -38.17
N SER A 436 3.24 -22.71 -38.42
CA SER A 436 4.20 -23.75 -38.07
C SER A 436 4.17 -24.06 -36.56
N PRO A 437 4.32 -25.35 -36.18
CA PRO A 437 4.17 -25.75 -34.80
C PRO A 437 5.32 -25.23 -33.93
N LEU A 438 4.98 -24.83 -32.71
CA LEU A 438 5.90 -24.51 -31.63
C LEU A 438 6.04 -25.75 -30.76
N GLU A 439 7.27 -26.22 -30.54
CA GLU A 439 7.54 -27.28 -29.56
C GLU A 439 8.49 -26.79 -28.48
N PHE A 440 7.97 -26.74 -27.25
CA PHE A 440 8.77 -26.50 -26.05
C PHE A 440 9.19 -27.84 -25.45
N SER A 441 10.45 -27.95 -25.05
CA SER A 441 10.95 -29.05 -24.22
C SER A 441 11.60 -28.46 -22.98
N VAL A 442 11.12 -28.82 -21.79
CA VAL A 442 11.61 -28.23 -20.54
C VAL A 442 11.77 -29.27 -19.44
N ASN A 443 12.89 -29.22 -18.74
CA ASN A 443 13.16 -30.00 -17.53
C ASN A 443 13.87 -29.14 -16.47
N ASP A 444 14.53 -29.77 -15.50
CA ASP A 444 15.21 -29.06 -14.42
C ASP A 444 16.51 -28.37 -14.83
N ALA A 445 17.15 -28.81 -15.92
CA ALA A 445 18.46 -28.33 -16.36
C ALA A 445 18.42 -27.52 -17.66
N VAL A 446 17.46 -27.80 -18.55
CA VAL A 446 17.39 -27.19 -19.89
C VAL A 446 15.94 -26.86 -20.26
N SER A 447 15.77 -25.70 -20.87
CA SER A 447 14.55 -25.29 -21.58
C SER A 447 14.92 -25.02 -23.03
N ALA A 448 14.11 -25.53 -23.95
CA ALA A 448 14.34 -25.43 -25.38
C ALA A 448 13.03 -25.17 -26.14
N LEU A 449 13.15 -24.46 -27.26
CA LEU A 449 12.04 -24.12 -28.15
C LEU A 449 12.44 -24.37 -29.60
N LEU A 450 11.62 -25.15 -30.30
CA LEU A 450 11.68 -25.31 -31.74
C LEU A 450 10.59 -24.45 -32.40
N LEU A 451 10.99 -23.50 -33.25
CA LEU A 451 10.08 -22.66 -34.05
C LEU A 451 9.93 -23.24 -35.46
N GLY A 452 8.77 -23.84 -35.76
CA GLY A 452 8.42 -24.30 -37.10
C GLY A 452 9.41 -25.32 -37.70
N ALA A 453 9.82 -25.10 -38.95
CA ALA A 453 10.75 -25.99 -39.67
C ALA A 453 12.24 -25.67 -39.39
N ALA A 454 12.55 -24.86 -38.37
CA ALA A 454 13.93 -24.54 -38.01
C ALA A 454 14.74 -25.83 -37.76
N ARG A 455 15.99 -25.86 -38.22
CA ARG A 455 16.86 -27.05 -38.09
C ARG A 455 17.49 -27.19 -36.72
N GLN A 456 17.58 -26.11 -35.93
CA GLN A 456 18.14 -26.14 -34.58
C GLN A 456 17.20 -25.47 -33.59
N PRO A 457 16.94 -26.10 -32.44
CA PRO A 457 16.15 -25.50 -31.38
C PRO A 457 16.96 -24.39 -30.69
N PHE A 458 16.25 -23.36 -30.25
CA PHE A 458 16.75 -22.48 -29.20
C PHE A 458 16.84 -23.28 -27.90
N ALA A 459 17.92 -23.16 -27.15
CA ALA A 459 18.11 -23.90 -25.91
C ALA A 459 18.89 -23.07 -24.90
N GLN A 460 18.51 -23.20 -23.63
CA GLN A 460 19.13 -22.49 -22.53
C GLN A 460 19.34 -23.43 -21.35
N GLU A 461 20.56 -23.41 -20.82
CA GLU A 461 20.90 -24.07 -19.55
C GLU A 461 20.35 -23.26 -18.37
N LEU A 462 19.88 -23.98 -17.35
CA LEU A 462 19.17 -23.43 -16.20
C LEU A 462 19.86 -23.84 -14.90
N SER A 463 21.01 -23.23 -14.67
CA SER A 463 21.86 -23.44 -13.50
C SER A 463 22.09 -22.12 -12.75
N ALA A 464 22.63 -22.21 -11.53
CA ALA A 464 22.93 -21.01 -10.73
C ALA A 464 24.09 -20.19 -11.33
N GLU A 465 24.94 -20.84 -12.12
CA GLU A 465 26.10 -20.28 -12.80
C GLU A 465 25.76 -19.75 -14.20
N ALA A 466 24.59 -20.11 -14.73
CA ALA A 466 24.15 -19.68 -16.05
C ALA A 466 23.79 -18.18 -16.05
N LYS A 467 24.24 -17.48 -17.09
CA LYS A 467 23.72 -16.14 -17.41
C LYS A 467 22.50 -16.29 -18.31
N PHE A 468 21.37 -15.76 -17.88
CA PHE A 468 20.14 -15.87 -18.66
C PHE A 468 20.12 -14.85 -19.81
N GLU A 469 20.21 -15.36 -21.03
CA GLU A 469 20.06 -14.63 -22.28
C GLU A 469 18.59 -14.40 -22.66
N ASP A 470 18.36 -13.39 -23.51
CA ASP A 470 17.07 -13.14 -24.14
C ASP A 470 16.84 -14.14 -25.28
N GLU A 471 16.40 -15.35 -24.94
CA GLU A 471 16.25 -16.43 -25.91
C GLU A 471 14.78 -16.94 -25.98
N PRO A 472 14.14 -16.93 -27.17
CA PRO A 472 14.59 -16.28 -28.40
C PRO A 472 14.71 -14.75 -28.26
N ALA A 473 15.57 -14.13 -29.05
CA ALA A 473 15.78 -12.68 -29.01
C ALA A 473 14.46 -11.90 -29.16
N GLY A 474 14.24 -10.90 -28.30
CA GLY A 474 13.02 -10.10 -28.27
C GLY A 474 11.88 -10.72 -27.45
N SER A 475 12.06 -11.91 -26.87
CA SER A 475 11.03 -12.56 -26.04
C SER A 475 11.02 -12.12 -24.59
N GLY A 476 12.08 -11.47 -24.12
CA GLY A 476 12.30 -11.13 -22.71
C GLY A 476 12.98 -12.26 -21.91
N GLY A 477 13.28 -13.40 -22.52
CA GLY A 477 13.77 -14.62 -21.84
C GLY A 477 12.69 -15.68 -21.68
N LEU A 478 11.99 -16.03 -22.77
CA LEU A 478 10.89 -16.99 -22.76
C LEU A 478 11.31 -18.37 -22.25
N LEU A 479 12.50 -18.86 -22.59
CA LEU A 479 12.96 -20.18 -22.12
C LEU A 479 13.05 -20.26 -20.59
N LEU A 480 13.55 -19.20 -19.94
CA LEU A 480 13.57 -19.06 -18.49
C LEU A 480 12.16 -18.95 -17.90
N ALA A 481 11.27 -18.17 -18.52
CA ALA A 481 9.88 -18.00 -18.10
C ALA A 481 9.12 -19.35 -18.07
N ILE A 482 9.26 -20.16 -19.13
CA ILE A 482 8.67 -21.51 -19.22
C ILE A 482 9.25 -22.45 -18.15
N HIS A 483 10.55 -22.34 -17.87
CA HIS A 483 11.17 -23.11 -16.80
C HIS A 483 10.61 -22.76 -15.42
N HIS A 484 10.49 -21.47 -15.11
CA HIS A 484 9.86 -21.02 -13.87
C HIS A 484 8.42 -21.52 -13.75
N LEU A 485 7.64 -21.52 -14.83
CA LEU A 485 6.28 -22.06 -14.81
C LEU A 485 6.25 -23.56 -14.49
N ARG A 486 7.08 -24.37 -15.15
CA ARG A 486 7.18 -25.80 -14.82
C ARG A 486 7.55 -25.99 -13.36
N ARG A 487 8.59 -25.30 -12.87
CA ARG A 487 9.02 -25.40 -11.47
C ARG A 487 7.92 -24.99 -10.51
N PHE A 488 7.19 -23.92 -10.81
CA PHE A 488 6.10 -23.45 -9.97
C PHE A 488 4.97 -24.47 -9.88
N LEU A 489 4.57 -25.08 -11.01
CA LEU A 489 3.54 -26.10 -11.02
C LEU A 489 3.99 -27.38 -10.29
N VAL A 490 5.24 -27.83 -10.47
CA VAL A 490 5.75 -29.09 -9.91
C VAL A 490 6.13 -28.97 -8.43
N LEU A 491 6.85 -27.90 -8.06
CA LEU A 491 7.49 -27.75 -6.76
C LEU A 491 6.84 -26.68 -5.88
N GLY A 492 5.92 -25.88 -6.43
CA GLY A 492 5.32 -24.76 -5.71
C GLY A 492 6.38 -23.83 -5.07
N PRO A 493 6.15 -23.35 -3.84
CA PRO A 493 7.10 -22.50 -3.13
C PRO A 493 8.49 -23.11 -2.91
N GLN A 494 8.60 -24.45 -2.82
CA GLN A 494 9.90 -25.09 -2.58
C GLN A 494 10.83 -25.04 -3.81
N GLY A 495 10.28 -24.68 -4.98
CA GLY A 495 11.06 -24.52 -6.21
C GLY A 495 11.99 -23.31 -6.24
N PHE A 496 11.85 -22.37 -5.31
CA PHE A 496 12.43 -21.03 -5.35
C PHE A 496 13.20 -20.69 -4.06
N SER A 497 14.17 -19.77 -4.15
CA SER A 497 14.92 -19.30 -2.96
C SER A 497 14.11 -18.28 -2.15
N GLU A 498 13.32 -17.46 -2.84
CA GLU A 498 12.31 -16.60 -2.22
C GLU A 498 10.95 -16.93 -2.82
N PHE A 499 9.91 -16.94 -1.98
CA PHE A 499 8.54 -17.11 -2.43
C PHE A 499 7.57 -16.49 -1.41
N TYR A 500 6.88 -15.40 -1.79
CA TYR A 500 6.02 -14.66 -0.87
C TYR A 500 4.95 -13.86 -1.62
N TYR A 501 3.91 -13.43 -0.91
CA TYR A 501 2.86 -12.56 -1.44
C TYR A 501 3.31 -11.10 -1.44
N LEU A 502 3.12 -10.37 -2.55
CA LEU A 502 3.51 -8.95 -2.66
C LEU A 502 2.37 -7.97 -2.32
N GLY A 503 1.12 -8.43 -2.37
CA GLY A 503 -0.06 -7.57 -2.38
C GLY A 503 -0.82 -7.72 -3.69
N SER A 504 -1.60 -6.69 -4.03
CA SER A 504 -2.36 -6.64 -5.28
C SER A 504 -1.90 -5.48 -6.18
N GLU A 505 -2.11 -5.64 -7.48
CA GLU A 505 -1.90 -4.58 -8.46
C GLU A 505 -2.94 -4.67 -9.60
N PRO A 506 -3.21 -3.57 -10.33
CA PRO A 506 -3.95 -3.64 -11.58
C PRO A 506 -3.12 -4.40 -12.62
N LEU A 507 -3.66 -5.47 -13.19
CA LEU A 507 -2.97 -6.25 -14.22
C LEU A 507 -2.65 -5.36 -15.41
N ASP A 508 -1.39 -5.36 -15.86
CA ASP A 508 -0.92 -4.51 -16.95
C ASP A 508 -1.19 -3.00 -16.74
N GLY A 509 -1.36 -2.58 -15.48
CA GLY A 509 -1.52 -1.19 -15.05
C GLY A 509 -2.93 -0.60 -15.15
N LEU A 510 -3.81 -1.20 -15.95
CA LEU A 510 -5.19 -0.72 -16.16
C LEU A 510 -6.25 -1.83 -16.15
N GLY A 511 -5.84 -3.09 -16.01
CA GLY A 511 -6.71 -4.26 -16.04
C GLY A 511 -7.40 -4.56 -14.72
N GLU A 512 -7.90 -5.79 -14.59
CA GLU A 512 -8.48 -6.26 -13.34
C GLU A 512 -7.45 -6.27 -12.19
N MET A 513 -7.92 -6.13 -10.95
CA MET A 513 -7.06 -6.30 -9.79
C MET A 513 -6.66 -7.76 -9.64
N VAL A 514 -5.35 -8.00 -9.54
CA VAL A 514 -4.74 -9.32 -9.35
C VAL A 514 -3.97 -9.38 -8.05
N ASP A 515 -4.01 -10.53 -7.39
CA ASP A 515 -3.12 -10.90 -6.30
C ASP A 515 -1.76 -11.33 -6.90
N VAL A 516 -0.66 -10.86 -6.31
CA VAL A 516 0.69 -11.08 -6.84
C VAL A 516 1.51 -11.97 -5.91
N LEU A 517 1.98 -13.11 -6.42
CA LEU A 517 3.02 -13.90 -5.75
C LEU A 517 4.37 -13.62 -6.39
N PHE A 518 5.35 -13.29 -5.58
CA PHE A 518 6.73 -13.12 -6.01
C PHE A 518 7.53 -14.39 -5.75
N CYS A 519 8.45 -14.70 -6.66
CA CYS A 519 9.51 -15.64 -6.38
C CYS A 519 10.85 -15.22 -7.00
N GLU A 520 11.94 -15.75 -6.43
CA GLU A 520 13.29 -15.59 -6.98
C GLU A 520 13.99 -16.95 -7.09
N ARG A 521 14.76 -17.12 -8.17
CA ARG A 521 15.65 -18.27 -8.36
C ARG A 521 16.77 -17.87 -9.32
N TYR A 522 18.01 -18.21 -8.97
CA TYR A 522 19.20 -17.94 -9.81
C TYR A 522 19.35 -16.45 -10.21
N GLY A 523 18.90 -15.52 -9.35
CA GLY A 523 18.89 -14.08 -9.63
C GLY A 523 17.73 -13.62 -10.52
N ALA A 524 16.98 -14.54 -11.14
CA ALA A 524 15.78 -14.22 -11.89
C ALA A 524 14.56 -14.13 -10.98
N ARG A 525 13.70 -13.15 -11.25
CA ARG A 525 12.48 -12.88 -10.48
C ARG A 525 11.25 -13.20 -11.28
N THR A 526 10.17 -13.62 -10.62
CA THR A 526 8.88 -13.80 -11.29
C THR A 526 7.73 -13.35 -10.43
N ASN A 527 6.84 -12.56 -11.03
CA ASN A 527 5.58 -12.14 -10.43
C ASN A 527 4.46 -12.96 -11.07
N TRP A 528 3.75 -13.76 -10.27
CA TRP A 528 2.61 -14.57 -10.68
C TRP A 528 1.31 -13.83 -10.38
N TYR A 529 0.42 -13.74 -11.37
CA TYR A 529 -0.80 -12.95 -11.29
C TYR A 529 -2.04 -13.82 -11.16
N PHE A 530 -2.75 -13.68 -10.05
CA PHE A 530 -4.00 -14.39 -9.77
C PHE A 530 -5.18 -13.43 -9.80
N SER A 531 -6.18 -13.68 -10.64
CA SER A 531 -7.40 -12.87 -10.68
C SER A 531 -8.10 -12.92 -9.32
N ARG A 532 -8.40 -11.76 -8.73
CA ARG A 532 -9.16 -11.71 -7.47
C ARG A 532 -10.63 -12.12 -7.66
N ALA A 533 -11.16 -11.97 -8.87
CA ALA A 533 -12.53 -12.32 -9.19
C ALA A 533 -12.72 -13.84 -9.31
N THR A 534 -11.73 -14.55 -9.87
CA THR A 534 -11.86 -15.99 -10.19
C THR A 534 -10.91 -16.90 -9.41
N GLY A 535 -9.86 -16.34 -8.80
CA GLY A 535 -8.77 -17.10 -8.19
C GLY A 535 -7.84 -17.80 -9.19
N LEU A 536 -8.04 -17.62 -10.51
CA LEU A 536 -7.22 -18.26 -11.54
C LEU A 536 -5.89 -17.54 -11.74
N LEU A 537 -4.82 -18.29 -11.98
CA LEU A 537 -3.57 -17.75 -12.52
C LEU A 537 -3.83 -17.24 -13.95
N VAL A 538 -3.72 -15.93 -14.14
CA VAL A 538 -4.01 -15.24 -15.42
C VAL A 538 -2.75 -14.82 -16.19
N GLY A 539 -1.57 -15.00 -15.59
CA GLY A 539 -0.31 -14.71 -16.24
C GLY A 539 0.83 -14.54 -15.25
N PHE A 540 2.00 -14.16 -15.76
CA PHE A 540 3.17 -13.85 -14.95
C PHE A 540 4.20 -13.03 -15.74
N ASP A 541 5.07 -12.34 -15.01
CA ASP A 541 6.20 -11.58 -15.54
C ASP A 541 7.50 -12.16 -15.00
N THR A 542 8.40 -12.60 -15.88
CA THR A 542 9.73 -13.11 -15.51
C THR A 542 10.82 -12.11 -15.90
N PHE A 543 11.57 -11.65 -14.90
CA PHE A 543 12.68 -10.71 -15.05
C PHE A 543 14.00 -11.48 -14.96
N ARG A 544 14.80 -11.43 -16.02
CA ARG A 544 16.17 -11.99 -16.02
C ARG A 544 17.18 -11.10 -15.28
N ASP A 545 16.87 -9.80 -15.19
CA ASP A 545 17.66 -8.76 -14.52
C ASP A 545 16.70 -7.63 -14.09
N GLU A 546 17.10 -6.80 -13.12
CA GLU A 546 16.35 -5.61 -12.69
C GLU A 546 16.30 -4.49 -13.75
N GLU A 547 17.25 -4.50 -14.70
CA GLU A 547 17.46 -3.39 -15.63
C GLU A 547 16.92 -3.63 -17.05
N VAL A 548 16.22 -4.74 -17.26
CA VAL A 548 15.66 -5.13 -18.57
C VAL A 548 14.15 -5.34 -18.49
N ASP A 549 13.48 -5.25 -19.64
CA ASP A 549 12.06 -5.58 -19.72
C ASP A 549 11.85 -7.10 -19.47
N PRO A 550 10.79 -7.48 -18.74
CA PRO A 550 10.47 -8.87 -18.47
C PRO A 550 9.93 -9.61 -19.70
N CYS A 551 10.02 -10.93 -19.66
CA CYS A 551 9.13 -11.79 -20.44
C CYS A 551 7.76 -11.81 -19.76
N GLU A 552 6.75 -11.23 -20.39
CA GLU A 552 5.39 -11.12 -19.85
C GLU A 552 4.49 -12.12 -20.57
N ILE A 553 3.91 -13.06 -19.82
CA ILE A 553 3.01 -14.09 -20.33
C ILE A 553 1.60 -13.85 -19.77
N ARG A 554 0.60 -13.82 -20.64
CA ARG A 554 -0.82 -13.71 -20.29
C ARG A 554 -1.60 -14.89 -20.80
N PHE A 555 -2.52 -15.36 -19.98
CA PHE A 555 -3.32 -16.56 -20.20
C PHE A 555 -4.77 -16.22 -20.51
N ALA A 556 -5.37 -16.96 -21.43
CA ALA A 556 -6.80 -16.92 -21.70
C ALA A 556 -7.34 -18.29 -22.13
N GLY A 557 -8.61 -18.54 -21.83
CA GLY A 557 -9.26 -19.82 -22.10
C GLY A 557 -8.68 -20.98 -21.27
N GLN A 558 -9.32 -22.13 -21.33
CA GLN A 558 -8.87 -23.34 -20.65
C GLN A 558 -9.09 -24.55 -21.53
N VAL A 559 -8.17 -25.52 -21.45
CA VAL A 559 -8.20 -26.76 -22.22
C VAL A 559 -7.68 -27.90 -21.35
N GLU A 560 -8.23 -29.10 -21.52
CA GLU A 560 -7.66 -30.30 -20.90
C GLU A 560 -6.61 -30.93 -21.83
N LEU A 561 -5.34 -30.95 -21.38
CA LEU A 561 -4.21 -31.53 -22.11
C LEU A 561 -3.37 -32.36 -21.15
N GLY A 562 -2.96 -33.56 -21.57
CA GLY A 562 -2.15 -34.46 -20.72
C GLY A 562 -2.80 -34.83 -19.38
N GLY A 563 -4.14 -34.78 -19.28
CA GLY A 563 -4.87 -35.00 -18.03
C GLY A 563 -4.73 -33.86 -17.02
N ARG A 564 -4.47 -32.64 -17.49
CA ARG A 564 -4.38 -31.41 -16.70
C ARG A 564 -5.20 -30.30 -17.34
N ARG A 565 -5.72 -29.37 -16.54
CA ARG A 565 -6.47 -28.21 -17.04
C ARG A 565 -5.50 -27.04 -17.18
N LEU A 566 -5.13 -26.72 -18.41
CA LEU A 566 -4.14 -25.69 -18.71
C LEU A 566 -4.78 -24.50 -19.42
N PRO A 567 -4.18 -23.30 -19.33
CA PRO A 567 -4.60 -22.18 -20.16
C PRO A 567 -4.35 -22.49 -21.62
N GLN A 568 -5.33 -22.22 -22.47
CA GLN A 568 -5.23 -22.58 -23.88
C GLN A 568 -4.43 -21.55 -24.66
N LEU A 569 -4.78 -20.27 -24.53
CA LEU A 569 -4.19 -19.16 -25.28
C LEU A 569 -3.13 -18.46 -24.44
N TRP A 570 -1.95 -18.31 -25.02
CA TRP A 570 -0.78 -17.68 -24.40
C TRP A 570 -0.36 -16.50 -25.25
N THR A 571 -0.24 -15.34 -24.62
CA THR A 571 0.27 -14.12 -25.24
C THR A 571 1.58 -13.76 -24.55
N VAL A 572 2.66 -13.64 -25.33
CA VAL A 572 4.01 -13.34 -24.87
C VAL A 572 4.42 -11.97 -25.40
N ARG A 573 4.89 -11.10 -24.51
CA ARG A 573 5.44 -9.78 -24.85
C ARG A 573 6.72 -9.49 -24.06
N CYS A 574 7.53 -8.60 -24.61
CA CYS A 574 8.72 -8.04 -23.95
C CYS A 574 8.61 -6.52 -24.01
N GLY A 575 8.39 -5.89 -22.85
CA GLY A 575 8.10 -4.46 -22.78
C GLY A 575 6.84 -4.09 -23.58
N ASP A 576 6.99 -3.19 -24.56
CA ASP A 576 5.90 -2.75 -25.46
C ASP A 576 5.83 -3.57 -26.77
N THR A 577 6.64 -4.61 -26.90
CA THR A 577 6.73 -5.42 -28.13
C THR A 577 6.04 -6.75 -27.95
N ALA A 578 5.05 -7.04 -28.81
CA ALA A 578 4.46 -8.37 -28.90
C ALA A 578 5.48 -9.35 -29.50
N PHE A 579 5.70 -10.48 -28.85
CA PHE A 579 6.62 -11.52 -29.32
C PHE A 579 5.88 -12.66 -30.02
N ALA A 580 4.92 -13.28 -29.32
CA ALA A 580 4.18 -14.41 -29.86
C ALA A 580 2.80 -14.53 -29.22
N LYS A 581 1.86 -15.10 -29.97
CA LYS A 581 0.55 -15.52 -29.48
C LYS A 581 0.22 -16.90 -30.03
N PHE A 582 0.00 -17.85 -29.14
CA PHE A 582 -0.14 -19.25 -29.52
C PHE A 582 -1.16 -20.00 -28.66
N GLN A 583 -1.73 -21.04 -29.24
CA GLN A 583 -2.66 -21.96 -28.58
C GLN A 583 -1.97 -23.29 -28.29
N LEU A 584 -1.98 -23.71 -27.02
CA LEU A 584 -1.55 -25.05 -26.64
C LEU A 584 -2.49 -26.10 -27.24
N SER A 585 -1.93 -27.12 -27.86
CA SER A 585 -2.65 -28.22 -28.51
C SER A 585 -2.30 -29.59 -27.94
N ALA A 586 -1.12 -29.75 -27.35
CA ALA A 586 -0.72 -30.98 -26.65
C ALA A 586 0.29 -30.70 -25.53
N VAL A 587 0.23 -31.52 -24.48
CA VAL A 587 1.26 -31.57 -23.43
C VAL A 587 1.52 -33.04 -23.10
N THR A 588 2.80 -33.41 -23.02
CA THR A 588 3.23 -34.75 -22.61
C THR A 588 4.28 -34.64 -21.52
N PHE A 589 4.19 -35.54 -20.54
CA PHE A 589 5.09 -35.62 -19.40
C PHE A 589 5.94 -36.89 -19.54
N GLY A 590 7.23 -36.71 -19.75
CA GLY A 590 8.20 -37.78 -19.85
C GLY A 590 8.58 -38.36 -18.48
N PRO A 591 9.26 -39.53 -18.45
CA PRO A 591 9.73 -40.11 -17.20
C PRO A 591 10.76 -39.20 -16.51
N PRO A 592 10.88 -39.23 -15.17
CA PRO A 592 11.94 -38.55 -14.44
C PRO A 592 13.32 -39.00 -14.95
N ALA A 593 14.30 -38.10 -14.99
CA ALA A 593 15.67 -38.48 -15.34
C ALA A 593 16.18 -39.55 -14.35
N LYS A 594 16.88 -40.58 -14.85
CA LYS A 594 17.50 -41.63 -14.03
C LYS A 594 18.63 -41.03 -13.19
N GLY A 595 18.27 -40.44 -12.04
CA GLY A 595 19.20 -39.77 -11.11
C GLY A 595 18.50 -39.07 -9.94
N ASP A 596 17.28 -38.57 -10.14
CA ASP A 596 16.61 -37.66 -9.19
C ASP A 596 15.73 -38.37 -8.14
N ALA A 597 15.65 -39.70 -8.18
CA ALA A 597 14.87 -40.51 -7.23
C ALA A 597 15.36 -40.42 -5.76
N LYS A 598 16.48 -39.74 -5.48
CA LYS A 598 17.00 -39.55 -4.12
C LYS A 598 16.55 -38.25 -3.44
N ALA A 599 16.03 -37.26 -4.17
CA ALA A 599 15.56 -36.01 -3.56
C ALA A 599 14.15 -36.14 -2.96
N GLY A 600 13.29 -36.98 -3.55
CA GLY A 600 11.90 -37.19 -3.08
C GLY A 600 11.76 -38.05 -1.82
N ALA A 601 12.77 -38.84 -1.45
CA ALA A 601 12.70 -39.75 -0.30
C ALA A 601 13.12 -39.12 1.04
N ALA A 602 13.74 -37.93 1.02
CA ALA A 602 14.07 -37.18 2.24
C ALA A 602 12.90 -36.32 2.76
N ALA A 603 11.84 -36.12 1.95
CA ALA A 603 10.67 -35.30 2.30
C ALA A 603 9.64 -36.02 3.21
N GLY A 604 9.92 -37.25 3.66
CA GLY A 604 8.98 -38.09 4.43
C GLY A 604 9.36 -38.38 5.88
N LYS A 605 10.44 -37.81 6.41
CA LYS A 605 10.79 -37.94 7.84
C LYS A 605 10.84 -36.56 8.48
N SER A 606 9.73 -36.18 9.08
CA SER A 606 9.67 -35.08 10.05
C SER A 606 10.63 -35.38 11.18
N ASP A 607 11.54 -34.44 11.42
CA ASP A 607 12.42 -34.41 12.58
C ASP A 607 11.56 -34.06 13.82
N SER A 608 10.87 -35.06 14.34
CA SER A 608 10.27 -35.07 15.67
C SER A 608 11.16 -35.91 16.57
N ASP A 609 12.40 -35.47 16.80
CA ASP A 609 13.21 -35.81 17.96
C ASP A 609 14.59 -35.16 17.84
N GLN A 610 14.73 -33.90 18.30
CA GLN A 610 15.84 -33.46 19.15
C GLN A 610 15.76 -31.97 19.53
N ARG A 611 15.37 -31.76 20.80
CA ARG A 611 15.66 -30.66 21.75
C ARG A 611 15.11 -29.26 21.51
#